data_AF-A0A2N7QFC2-F1
#
_entry.id   AF-A0A2N7QFC2-F1
#
_cell.length_a   1.000
_cell.length_b   1.000
_cell.length_c   1.000
_cell.angle_alpha   90.00
_cell.angle_beta   90.00
_cell.angle_gamma   90.00
#
_symmetry.space_group_name_H-M   'P 1'
#
loop_
_entity.id
_entity.type
_entity.pdbx_description
1 polymer ?
#
loop_
_entity_poly.entity_id
_entity_poly.type
_entity_poly.pdbx_seq_one_letter_code
_entity_poly.pdbx_strand_id
1 'polypeptide(L)'
;KMDKTVVVMVETLVKHPLYGKYIKRRKKYMAHDENNECRVGDKVLIEETRPLSRRKRWRVRQILERGKVLGEEEVSEEGGGL
;
A
#
# COMPACT_ATOMS: atom_id res chain seq x y z
N LYS A 1 4.33 -1.66 15.56
CA LYS A 1 3.29 -1.61 14.49
C LYS A 1 2.10 -0.87 15.11
N MET A 2 1.43 0.03 14.38
CA MET A 2 0.28 0.76 14.94
C MET A 2 -1.00 0.00 14.62
N ASP A 3 -1.95 -0.01 15.54
CA ASP A 3 -3.25 -0.62 15.29
C ASP A 3 -4.11 0.27 14.38
N LYS A 4 -4.86 -0.38 13.49
CA LYS A 4 -5.83 0.24 12.58
C LYS A 4 -5.27 1.33 11.68
N THR A 5 -3.97 1.26 11.40
CA THR A 5 -3.22 2.33 10.73
C THR A 5 -2.15 1.78 9.81
N VAL A 6 -2.18 2.21 8.56
CA VAL A 6 -1.19 1.87 7.55
C VAL A 6 -0.46 3.12 7.09
N VAL A 7 0.85 3.03 6.92
CA VAL A 7 1.65 4.11 6.30
C VAL A 7 1.83 3.77 4.84
N VAL A 8 1.23 4.58 3.97
CA VAL A 8 1.26 4.39 2.51
C VAL A 8 2.21 5.41 1.90
N MET A 9 3.08 4.98 0.98
CA MET A 9 3.91 5.87 0.18
C MET A 9 3.23 6.10 -1.17
N VAL A 10 2.99 7.37 -1.51
CA VAL A 10 2.46 7.77 -2.80
C VAL A 10 3.57 8.45 -3.60
N GLU A 11 3.79 7.96 -4.83
CA GLU A 11 4.68 8.59 -5.80
C GLU A 11 3.86 9.43 -6.79
N THR A 12 4.28 10.68 -6.99
CA THR A 12 3.68 11.59 -7.98
C THR A 12 4.77 12.15 -8.88
N LEU A 13 4.54 12.19 -10.19
CA LEU A 13 5.41 12.88 -11.15
C LEU A 13 5.05 14.37 -11.15
N VAL A 14 6.02 15.21 -10.81
CA VAL A 14 5.85 16.68 -10.80
C VAL A 14 6.89 17.30 -11.71
N LYS A 15 6.49 18.28 -12.51
CA LYS A 15 7.40 19.04 -13.37
C LYS A 15 8.20 20.03 -12.53
N HIS A 16 9.53 20.04 -12.65
CA HIS A 16 10.35 21.05 -11.98
C HIS A 16 10.02 22.44 -12.54
N PRO A 17 9.71 23.44 -11.70
CA PRO A 17 9.19 24.74 -12.18
C PRO A 17 10.18 25.49 -13.08
N LEU A 18 11.47 25.45 -12.77
CA LEU A 18 12.50 26.17 -13.52
C LEU A 18 13.07 25.39 -14.73
N TYR A 19 13.16 24.05 -14.62
CA TYR A 19 13.92 23.23 -15.57
C TYR A 19 13.03 22.37 -16.47
N GLY A 20 11.74 22.27 -16.16
CA GLY A 20 10.78 21.49 -16.94
C GLY A 20 10.96 19.97 -16.91
N LYS A 21 11.99 19.45 -16.24
CA LYS A 21 12.21 18.00 -16.05
C LYS A 21 11.16 17.40 -15.10
N TYR A 22 10.63 16.22 -15.45
CA TYR A 22 9.77 15.46 -14.55
C TYR A 22 10.59 14.82 -13.43
N ILE A 23 10.20 15.09 -12.19
CA ILE A 23 10.80 14.52 -10.98
C ILE A 23 9.77 13.70 -10.22
N LYS A 24 10.19 12.55 -9.69
CA LYS A 24 9.35 11.73 -8.80
C LYS A 24 9.37 12.34 -7.40
N ARG A 25 8.21 12.74 -6.89
CA ARG A 25 8.02 13.14 -5.50
C ARG A 25 7.33 12.03 -4.73
N ARG A 26 7.88 11.69 -3.56
CA ARG A 26 7.34 10.69 -2.64
C ARG A 26 6.76 11.37 -1.42
N LYS A 27 5.53 11.04 -1.05
CA LYS A 27 4.90 11.49 0.21
C LYS A 27 4.35 10.29 0.96
N LYS A 28 4.45 10.32 2.28
CA LYS A 28 3.91 9.28 3.17
C LYS A 28 2.59 9.79 3.76
N TYR A 29 1.56 8.96 3.71
CA TYR A 29 0.25 9.24 4.29
C TYR A 29 -0.10 8.18 5.32
N MET A 30 -0.80 8.58 6.38
CA MET A 30 -1.36 7.64 7.36
C MET A 30 -2.81 7.39 6.99
N ALA A 31 -3.09 6.17 6.56
CA ALA A 31 -4.42 5.70 6.21
C ALA A 31 -5.01 4.88 7.37
N HIS A 32 -6.31 5.03 7.57
CA HIS A 32 -7.09 4.21 8.49
C HIS A 32 -7.57 2.94 7.78
N ASP A 33 -7.39 1.82 8.47
CA ASP A 33 -7.86 0.49 8.09
C ASP A 33 -8.48 -0.10 9.36
N GLU A 34 -9.78 -0.36 9.38
CA GLU A 34 -10.48 -0.82 10.59
C GLU A 34 -10.16 -2.28 10.93
N ASN A 35 -9.99 -3.11 9.90
CA ASN A 35 -9.82 -4.56 10.00
C ASN A 35 -8.36 -5.01 9.94
N ASN A 36 -7.41 -4.09 9.71
CA ASN A 36 -5.99 -4.38 9.51
C ASN A 36 -5.75 -5.42 8.40
N GLU A 37 -6.55 -5.37 7.33
CA GLU A 37 -6.46 -6.31 6.22
C GLU A 37 -5.19 -6.09 5.38
N CYS A 38 -4.64 -4.88 5.39
CA CYS A 38 -3.48 -4.53 4.57
C CYS A 38 -2.17 -5.12 5.11
N ARG A 39 -1.39 -5.74 4.22
CA ARG A 39 -0.05 -6.26 4.48
C ARG A 39 1.00 -5.33 3.87
N VAL A 40 2.26 -5.54 4.28
CA VAL A 40 3.39 -4.82 3.71
C VAL A 40 3.62 -5.31 2.28
N GLY A 41 3.71 -4.38 1.33
CA GLY A 41 3.90 -4.69 -0.09
C GLY A 41 2.61 -4.62 -0.91
N ASP A 42 1.45 -4.46 -0.28
CA ASP A 42 0.18 -4.31 -0.98
C ASP A 42 0.08 -2.93 -1.67
N LYS A 43 -0.49 -2.92 -2.87
CA LYS A 43 -0.93 -1.68 -3.52
C LYS A 43 -2.35 -1.38 -3.12
N VAL A 44 -2.55 -0.23 -2.51
CA VAL A 44 -3.84 0.19 -1.96
C VAL A 44 -4.30 1.50 -2.58
N LEU A 45 -5.61 1.61 -2.80
CA LEU A 45 -6.30 2.85 -3.13
C LEU A 45 -6.74 3.52 -1.82
N ILE A 46 -6.31 4.76 -1.61
CA ILE A 46 -6.69 5.58 -0.45
C ILE A 46 -7.67 6.66 -0.86
N GLU A 47 -8.60 6.98 0.03
CA GLU A 47 -9.63 8.01 -0.16
C GLU A 47 -9.59 9.01 1.00
N GLU A 48 -9.91 10.26 0.72
CA GLU A 48 -9.96 11.33 1.72
C GLU A 48 -11.20 11.16 2.61
N THR A 49 -11.06 11.45 3.91
CA THR A 49 -12.14 11.29 4.89
C THR A 49 -12.07 12.38 5.96
N ARG A 50 -13.06 12.40 6.86
CA ARG A 50 -13.01 13.26 8.05
C ARG A 50 -11.71 12.99 8.84
N PRO A 51 -11.14 13.98 9.52
CA PRO A 51 -9.95 13.77 10.34
C PRO A 51 -10.25 12.75 11.44
N LEU A 52 -9.61 11.58 11.37
CA LEU A 52 -9.70 10.52 12.39
C LEU A 52 -8.65 10.70 13.48
N SER A 53 -7.60 11.49 13.19
CA SER A 53 -6.54 11.87 14.11
C SER A 53 -5.82 13.10 13.56
N ARG A 54 -4.80 13.60 14.27
CA ARG A 54 -3.96 14.74 13.84
C ARG A 54 -3.37 14.57 12.43
N ARG A 55 -3.01 13.34 12.05
CA ARG A 55 -2.38 13.02 10.75
C ARG A 55 -3.17 12.03 9.88
N LYS A 56 -4.20 11.38 10.43
CA LYS A 56 -5.01 10.38 9.72
C LYS A 56 -6.23 11.05 9.10
N ARG A 57 -6.12 11.39 7.81
CA ARG A 57 -7.18 11.99 7.00
C ARG A 57 -7.54 11.14 5.78
N TRP A 58 -6.97 9.94 5.73
CA TRP A 58 -7.10 8.99 4.62
C TRP A 58 -7.69 7.70 5.15
N ARG A 59 -8.54 7.04 4.37
CA ARG A 59 -9.00 5.67 4.62
C ARG A 59 -8.55 4.76 3.48
N VAL A 60 -8.30 3.49 3.76
CA VAL A 60 -8.11 2.50 2.71
C VAL A 60 -9.47 2.17 2.11
N ARG A 61 -9.62 2.35 0.80
CA ARG A 61 -10.87 2.04 0.08
C ARG A 61 -10.83 0.66 -0.56
N GLN A 62 -9.71 0.30 -1.18
CA GLN A 62 -9.56 -0.96 -1.91
C GLN A 62 -8.11 -1.42 -1.93
N ILE A 63 -7.88 -2.73 -1.83
CA ILE A 63 -6.59 -3.36 -2.12
C ILE A 63 -6.59 -3.73 -3.61
N LEU A 64 -5.72 -3.10 -4.39
CA LEU A 64 -5.63 -3.32 -5.84
C LEU A 64 -4.77 -4.55 -6.17
N GLU A 65 -3.65 -4.71 -5.47
CA GLU A 65 -2.73 -5.81 -5.69
C GLU A 65 -2.18 -6.26 -4.33
N ARG A 66 -2.34 -7.54 -4.02
CA ARG A 66 -1.69 -8.13 -2.84
C ARG A 66 -0.22 -8.37 -3.18
N GLY A 67 0.67 -7.86 -2.35
CA GLY A 67 2.09 -8.07 -2.51
C GLY A 67 2.40 -9.56 -2.43
N LYS A 68 3.02 -10.11 -3.48
CA LYS A 68 3.55 -11.48 -3.42
C LYS A 68 4.63 -11.51 -2.36
N VAL A 69 4.38 -12.22 -1.27
CA VAL A 69 5.44 -12.62 -0.35
C VAL A 69 6.22 -13.70 -1.09
N LEU A 70 7.46 -13.40 -1.49
CA LEU A 70 8.34 -14.42 -2.07
C LEU A 70 8.60 -15.46 -0.95
N GLY A 71 7.85 -16.57 -0.98
CA GLY A 71 7.92 -17.57 0.08
C GLY A 71 6.83 -18.64 0.08
N GLU A 72 6.20 -18.95 -1.04
CA GLU A 72 5.47 -20.22 -1.23
C GLU A 72 5.99 -20.85 -2.51
N GLU A 73 6.97 -21.73 -2.35
CA GLU A 73 7.28 -22.78 -3.33
C GLU A 73 6.07 -23.72 -3.31
N GLU A 74 5.34 -23.81 -4.43
CA GLU A 74 4.45 -24.94 -4.65
C GLU A 74 5.33 -26.18 -4.77
N VAL A 75 5.45 -26.92 -3.67
CA VAL A 75 6.00 -28.26 -3.64
C VAL A 75 5.09 -29.14 -4.49
N SER A 76 5.63 -29.59 -5.62
CA SER A 76 5.11 -30.69 -6.41
C SER A 76 5.07 -31.96 -5.55
N GLU A 77 3.88 -32.44 -5.22
CA GLU A 77 3.71 -33.85 -4.86
C GLU A 77 3.47 -34.66 -6.13
N GLU A 78 4.55 -35.17 -6.71
CA GLU A 78 4.49 -36.46 -7.39
C GLU A 78 4.26 -37.54 -6.32
N GLY A 79 3.05 -38.11 -6.29
CA GLY A 79 2.77 -39.44 -5.75
C GLY A 79 1.77 -40.08 -6.72
N GLY A 80 2.02 -41.19 -7.41
CA GLY A 80 2.84 -42.34 -7.03
C GLY A 80 1.93 -43.42 -6.43
N GLY A 81 1.45 -44.35 -7.28
CA GLY A 81 0.69 -45.57 -6.89
C GLY A 81 -0.81 -45.30 -6.69
N LEU A 82 -1.74 -46.09 -7.24
CA LEU A 82 -1.77 -47.51 -7.59
C LEU A 82 -2.38 -47.75 -8.98
#